data_AF-A0A9P6QLD4-F1
#
_entry.id   AF-A0A9P6QLD4-F1
#
_cell.length_a   1.000
_cell.length_b   1.000
_cell.length_c   1.000
_cell.angle_alpha   90.00
_cell.angle_beta   90.00
_cell.angle_gamma   90.00
#
_symmetry.space_group_name_H-M   'P 1'
#
loop_
_entity.id
_entity.type
_entity.pdbx_description
1 polymer ?
#
loop_
_entity_poly.entity_id
_entity_poly.type
_entity_poly.pdbx_seq_one_letter_code
_entity_poly.pdbx_strand_id
1 'polypeptide(L)'
;GIGGTIEIRVPAQSFKSFQALNLNYTTVVEDLQEVIDEEAKKNEVYLQNVWEASVSQVKNSFHTNRGGRGGKEDEDREIYASPKAVDAWFQGYHSYADHIKWLSAQVKGSKGQAKAFSAGNSFQGRPQAGIRFGTGKKHIVLHGTQHAREWITTMTVE
;
A
#
# COMPACT_ATOMS: atom_id res chain seq x y z
N GLY A 1 -36.82 -13.57 6.24
CA GLY A 1 -35.61 -13.86 7.01
C GLY A 1 -34.42 -13.41 6.20
N ILE A 2 -33.50 -12.66 6.80
CA ILE A 2 -32.34 -12.12 6.10
C ILE A 2 -31.28 -13.25 6.05
N GLY A 3 -31.34 -14.09 5.02
CA GLY A 3 -30.38 -15.18 4.81
C GLY A 3 -29.29 -14.72 3.85
N GLY A 4 -28.12 -14.39 4.37
CA GLY A 4 -26.91 -14.11 3.57
C GLY A 4 -25.93 -15.27 3.64
N THR A 5 -25.04 -15.37 2.64
CA THR A 5 -23.89 -16.27 2.68
C THR A 5 -22.96 -15.84 3.80
N ILE A 6 -22.45 -16.81 4.57
CA ILE A 6 -21.45 -16.57 5.61
C ILE A 6 -20.13 -17.16 5.12
N GLU A 7 -19.11 -16.32 4.99
CA GLU A 7 -17.74 -16.75 4.69
C GLU A 7 -16.94 -16.80 5.98
N ILE A 8 -16.31 -17.95 6.25
CA ILE A 8 -15.45 -18.15 7.41
C ILE A 8 -14.16 -18.83 6.99
N ARG A 9 -13.06 -18.41 7.62
CA ARG A 9 -11.82 -19.19 7.61
C ARG A 9 -11.89 -20.22 8.73
N VAL A 10 -11.73 -21.49 8.39
CA VAL A 10 -11.62 -22.58 9.37
C VAL A 10 -10.14 -23.01 9.46
N PRO A 11 -9.49 -22.95 10.64
CA PRO A 11 -8.13 -23.47 10.80
C PRO A 11 -8.07 -24.97 10.52
N ALA A 12 -6.99 -25.44 9.89
CA ALA A 12 -6.82 -26.84 9.52
C ALA A 12 -7.02 -27.82 10.70
N GLN A 13 -6.54 -27.46 11.90
CA GLN A 13 -6.71 -28.31 13.09
C GLN A 13 -8.18 -28.43 13.54
N SER A 14 -9.03 -27.46 13.20
CA SER A 14 -10.44 -27.42 13.57
C SER A 14 -11.37 -27.95 12.47
N PHE A 15 -10.86 -28.23 11.27
CA PHE A 15 -11.69 -28.55 10.11
C PHE A 15 -12.49 -29.85 10.29
N LYS A 16 -11.89 -30.89 10.89
CA LYS A 16 -12.62 -32.14 11.22
C LYS A 16 -13.79 -31.88 12.17
N SER A 17 -13.59 -31.05 13.20
CA SER A 17 -14.66 -30.68 14.14
C SER A 17 -15.75 -29.85 13.46
N PHE A 18 -15.38 -28.98 12.52
CA PHE A 18 -16.33 -28.22 11.71
C PHE A 18 -17.19 -29.14 10.83
N GLN A 19 -16.59 -30.13 10.17
CA GLN A 19 -17.31 -31.10 9.34
C GLN A 19 -18.33 -31.90 10.15
N ALA A 20 -18.03 -32.23 11.40
CA ALA A 20 -18.94 -32.95 12.29
C ALA A 20 -20.24 -32.17 12.63
N LEU A 21 -20.28 -30.86 12.34
CA LEU A 21 -21.49 -30.05 12.52
C LEU A 21 -22.57 -30.32 11.46
N ASN A 22 -22.25 -31.06 10.38
CA ASN A 22 -23.18 -31.41 9.30
C ASN A 22 -23.90 -30.19 8.69
N LEU A 23 -23.22 -29.05 8.62
CA LEU A 23 -23.71 -27.85 7.93
C LEU A 23 -23.58 -28.03 6.41
N ASN A 24 -24.45 -27.39 5.64
CA ASN A 24 -24.28 -27.27 4.19
C ASN A 24 -23.26 -26.16 3.90
N TYR A 25 -22.15 -26.49 3.23
CA TYR A 25 -21.10 -25.53 2.89
C TYR A 25 -20.42 -25.89 1.57
N THR A 26 -19.75 -24.90 0.98
CA THR A 26 -18.84 -25.07 -0.16
C THR A 26 -17.48 -24.49 0.21
N THR A 27 -16.40 -25.12 -0.24
CA THR A 27 -15.05 -24.58 -0.07
C THR A 27 -14.77 -23.54 -1.16
N VAL A 28 -14.49 -22.29 -0.77
CA VAL A 28 -14.11 -21.21 -1.70
C VAL A 28 -12.59 -21.14 -1.89
N VAL A 29 -11.83 -21.40 -0.84
CA VAL A 29 -10.37 -21.45 -0.83
C VAL A 29 -9.94 -22.72 -0.11
N GLU A 30 -9.26 -23.61 -0.81
CA GLU A 30 -8.82 -24.91 -0.26
C GLU A 30 -7.57 -24.74 0.62
N ASP A 31 -6.55 -24.04 0.11
CA ASP A 31 -5.32 -23.74 0.83
C ASP A 31 -5.09 -22.22 0.87
N LEU A 32 -5.37 -21.62 2.03
CA LEU A 32 -5.13 -20.19 2.23
C LEU A 32 -3.64 -19.85 2.28
N GLN A 33 -2.79 -20.78 2.73
CA GLN A 33 -1.34 -20.54 2.79
C GLN A 33 -0.78 -20.47 1.37
N GLU A 34 -1.20 -21.35 0.48
CA GLU A 34 -0.82 -21.31 -0.93
C GLU A 34 -1.19 -19.97 -1.59
N VAL A 35 -2.41 -19.48 -1.35
CA VAL A 35 -2.85 -18.17 -1.89
C VAL A 35 -1.98 -17.02 -1.36
N ILE A 36 -1.67 -17.01 -0.07
CA ILE A 36 -0.82 -15.99 0.55
C ILE A 36 0.61 -16.06 -0.01
N ASP A 37 1.17 -17.27 -0.15
CA ASP A 37 2.52 -17.48 -0.67
C ASP A 37 2.62 -17.08 -2.14
N GLU A 38 1.59 -17.38 -2.94
CA GLU A 38 1.48 -16.90 -4.31
C GLU A 38 1.42 -15.37 -4.39
N GLU A 39 0.62 -14.72 -3.56
CA GLU A 39 0.53 -13.27 -3.51
C GLU A 39 1.87 -12.64 -3.11
N ALA A 40 2.52 -13.19 -2.08
CA ALA A 40 3.85 -12.75 -1.64
C ALA A 40 4.89 -12.88 -2.75
N LYS A 41 4.92 -14.01 -3.44
CA LYS A 41 5.82 -14.26 -4.57
C LYS A 41 5.55 -13.33 -5.75
N LYS A 42 4.28 -13.13 -6.12
CA LYS A 42 3.89 -12.18 -7.17
C LYS A 42 4.34 -10.76 -6.80
N ASN A 43 4.15 -10.36 -5.54
CA ASN A 43 4.54 -9.04 -5.06
C ASN A 43 6.07 -8.87 -5.00
N GLU A 44 6.82 -9.89 -4.60
CA GLU A 44 8.30 -9.87 -4.61
C GLU A 44 8.84 -9.69 -6.04
N VAL A 45 8.30 -10.44 -7.00
CA VAL A 45 8.66 -10.31 -8.42
C VAL A 45 8.34 -8.91 -8.94
N TYR A 46 7.19 -8.34 -8.56
CA TYR A 46 6.84 -6.95 -8.88
C TYR A 46 7.83 -5.95 -8.27
N LEU A 47 8.13 -6.07 -6.98
CA LEU A 47 9.03 -5.17 -6.27
C LEU A 47 10.40 -5.14 -6.94
N GLN A 48 10.95 -6.31 -7.29
CA GLN A 48 12.25 -6.41 -7.94
C GLN A 48 12.24 -5.89 -9.38
N ASN A 49 11.28 -6.34 -10.20
CA ASN A 49 11.36 -6.16 -11.65
C ASN A 49 10.69 -4.88 -12.15
N VAL A 50 9.75 -4.34 -11.38
CA VAL A 50 8.97 -3.15 -11.78
C VAL A 50 9.35 -1.96 -10.90
N TRP A 51 9.19 -2.10 -9.58
CA TRP A 51 9.42 -0.99 -8.65
C TRP A 51 10.90 -0.61 -8.54
N GLU A 52 11.76 -1.54 -8.12
CA GLU A 52 13.20 -1.29 -7.94
C GLU A 52 13.89 -0.92 -9.26
N ALA A 53 13.50 -1.56 -10.36
CA ALA A 53 13.99 -1.21 -11.69
C ALA A 53 13.62 0.24 -12.07
N SER A 54 12.38 0.66 -11.81
CA SER A 54 11.91 2.02 -12.09
C SER A 54 12.64 3.06 -11.24
N VAL A 55 12.76 2.81 -9.92
CA VAL A 55 13.49 3.66 -8.98
C VAL A 55 14.97 3.77 -9.38
N SER A 56 15.61 2.66 -9.75
CA SER A 56 17.03 2.63 -10.14
C SER A 56 17.31 3.39 -11.44
N GLN A 57 16.43 3.26 -12.44
CA GLN A 57 16.58 4.00 -13.69
C GLN A 57 16.46 5.51 -13.49
N VAL A 58 15.49 5.94 -12.68
CA VAL A 58 15.31 7.35 -12.32
C VAL A 58 16.54 7.83 -11.56
N LYS A 59 17.00 7.09 -10.56
CA LYS A 59 18.22 7.41 -9.80
C LYS A 59 19.46 7.59 -10.69
N ASN A 60 19.68 6.68 -11.64
CA ASN A 60 20.79 6.77 -12.58
C ASN A 60 20.71 8.05 -13.43
N SER A 61 19.52 8.40 -13.93
CA SER A 61 19.32 9.65 -14.68
C SER A 61 19.49 10.92 -13.84
N PHE A 62 19.17 10.85 -12.54
CA PHE A 62 19.46 11.94 -11.60
C PHE A 62 20.95 12.14 -11.38
N HIS A 63 21.71 11.05 -11.19
CA HIS A 63 23.17 11.14 -11.01
C HIS A 63 23.88 11.65 -12.26
N THR A 64 23.39 11.35 -13.46
CA THR A 64 23.97 11.89 -14.70
C THR A 64 23.69 13.39 -14.90
N ASN A 65 22.59 13.90 -14.34
CA ASN A 65 22.12 15.28 -14.59
C ASN A 65 22.40 16.26 -13.44
N ARG A 66 22.69 15.78 -12.23
CA ARG A 66 22.84 16.62 -11.04
C ARG A 66 24.30 16.68 -10.59
N GLY A 67 24.91 17.86 -10.67
CA GLY A 67 26.23 18.18 -10.09
C GLY A 67 26.24 18.25 -8.55
N GLY A 68 25.80 17.18 -7.88
CA GLY A 68 26.07 16.89 -6.46
C GLY A 68 25.60 17.92 -5.43
N ARG A 69 24.29 18.20 -5.35
CA ARG A 69 23.78 19.17 -4.35
C ARG A 69 22.40 18.82 -3.80
N GLY A 70 22.24 17.69 -3.11
CA GLY A 70 21.00 17.29 -2.44
C GLY A 70 21.25 16.18 -1.42
N GLY A 71 20.46 16.14 -0.32
CA GLY A 71 20.52 15.05 0.66
C GLY A 71 19.75 13.81 0.19
N LYS A 72 20.02 12.65 0.81
CA LYS A 72 19.39 11.37 0.45
C LYS A 72 17.86 11.41 0.48
N GLU A 73 17.27 12.09 1.46
CA GLU A 73 15.80 12.22 1.55
C GLU A 73 15.21 13.06 0.42
N ASP A 74 15.95 14.07 -0.07
CA ASP A 74 15.50 14.88 -1.19
C ASP A 74 15.56 14.13 -2.51
N GLU A 75 16.60 13.30 -2.67
CA GLU A 75 16.77 12.39 -3.78
C GLU A 75 15.65 11.34 -3.80
N ASP A 76 15.39 10.66 -2.69
CA ASP A 76 14.31 9.67 -2.58
C ASP A 76 12.95 10.29 -2.94
N ARG A 77 12.65 11.51 -2.46
CA ARG A 77 11.41 12.20 -2.82
C ARG A 77 11.33 12.57 -4.30
N GLU A 78 12.43 13.00 -4.91
CA GLU A 78 12.48 13.32 -6.35
C GLU A 78 12.30 12.06 -7.20
N ILE A 79 12.87 10.93 -6.78
CA ILE A 79 12.71 9.64 -7.45
C ILE A 79 11.27 9.16 -7.36
N TYR A 80 10.68 9.14 -6.16
CA TYR A 80 9.32 8.64 -5.92
C TYR A 80 8.25 9.52 -6.59
N ALA A 81 8.52 10.82 -6.78
CA ALA A 81 7.62 11.72 -7.50
C ALA A 81 7.79 11.69 -9.03
N SER A 82 8.75 10.91 -9.57
CA SER A 82 8.96 10.82 -11.01
C SER A 82 7.82 10.06 -11.70
N PRO A 83 7.43 10.43 -12.95
CA PRO A 83 6.36 9.74 -13.66
C PRO A 83 6.55 8.23 -13.72
N LYS A 84 7.79 7.77 -13.94
CA LYS A 84 8.11 6.35 -14.01
C LYS A 84 7.90 5.60 -12.70
N ALA A 85 8.30 6.19 -11.57
CA ALA A 85 8.04 5.60 -10.26
C ALA A 85 6.54 5.62 -9.95
N VAL A 86 5.85 6.69 -10.34
CA VAL A 86 4.40 6.82 -10.15
C VAL A 86 3.62 5.74 -10.89
N ASP A 87 3.93 5.51 -12.16
CA ASP A 87 3.28 4.47 -12.95
C ASP A 87 3.55 3.06 -12.38
N ALA A 88 4.74 2.85 -11.80
CA ALA A 88 5.11 1.58 -11.18
C ALA A 88 4.42 1.36 -9.82
N TRP A 89 4.18 2.42 -9.03
CA TRP A 89 3.66 2.33 -7.66
C TRP A 89 2.36 1.53 -7.55
N PHE A 90 1.42 1.77 -8.46
CA PHE A 90 0.07 1.19 -8.42
C PHE A 90 -0.03 -0.25 -8.95
N GLN A 91 1.09 -0.94 -9.17
CA GLN A 91 1.11 -2.30 -9.73
C GLN A 91 1.38 -3.39 -8.68
N GLY A 92 1.54 -3.02 -7.41
CA GLY A 92 1.67 -4.00 -6.31
C GLY A 92 1.57 -3.37 -4.92
N TYR A 93 1.77 -4.20 -3.90
CA TYR A 93 1.65 -3.81 -2.51
C TYR A 93 3.00 -3.36 -1.93
N HIS A 94 2.95 -2.30 -1.13
CA HIS A 94 4.13 -1.68 -0.55
C HIS A 94 4.17 -1.80 0.96
N SER A 95 5.36 -1.69 1.52
CA SER A 95 5.53 -1.63 2.96
C SER A 95 5.02 -0.31 3.51
N TYR A 96 4.60 -0.28 4.78
CA TYR A 96 4.25 0.97 5.46
C TYR A 96 5.36 2.04 5.34
N ALA A 97 6.62 1.64 5.43
CA ALA A 97 7.74 2.59 5.33
C ALA A 97 7.80 3.25 3.94
N ASP A 98 7.48 2.50 2.89
CA ASP A 98 7.47 3.03 1.53
C ASP A 98 6.23 3.89 1.28
N HIS A 99 5.07 3.55 1.85
CA HIS A 99 3.90 4.43 1.83
C HIS A 99 4.21 5.82 2.43
N ILE A 100 4.95 5.88 3.54
CA ILE A 100 5.36 7.17 4.13
C ILE A 100 6.28 7.97 3.21
N LYS A 101 7.25 7.32 2.56
CA LYS A 101 8.13 7.98 1.58
C LYS A 101 7.34 8.46 0.37
N TRP A 102 6.44 7.63 -0.14
CA TRP A 102 5.56 7.93 -1.26
C TRP A 102 4.70 9.16 -0.99
N LEU A 103 3.96 9.19 0.12
CA LEU A 103 3.13 10.34 0.49
C LEU A 103 3.97 11.62 0.62
N SER A 104 5.15 11.52 1.21
CA SER A 104 6.07 12.66 1.33
C SER A 104 6.58 13.16 -0.03
N ALA A 105 6.82 12.26 -0.98
CA ALA A 105 7.25 12.59 -2.33
C ALA A 105 6.12 13.29 -3.11
N GLN A 106 4.89 12.78 -3.04
CA GLN A 106 3.74 13.38 -3.70
C GLN A 106 3.46 14.81 -3.21
N VAL A 107 3.57 15.05 -1.90
CA VAL A 107 3.44 16.40 -1.34
C VAL A 107 4.49 17.35 -1.91
N LYS A 108 5.77 16.94 -1.98
CA LYS A 108 6.86 17.76 -2.55
C LYS A 108 6.66 18.01 -4.04
N GLY A 109 6.24 16.98 -4.79
CA GLY A 109 5.99 17.06 -6.23
C GLY A 109 4.79 17.93 -6.62
N SER A 110 3.83 18.14 -5.72
CA SER A 110 2.57 18.86 -5.97
C SER A 110 2.70 20.38 -6.23
N LYS A 111 3.91 20.95 -6.21
CA LYS A 111 4.15 22.41 -6.39
C LYS A 111 3.29 23.29 -5.45
N GLY A 112 3.05 22.82 -4.22
CA GLY A 112 2.29 23.53 -3.19
C GLY A 112 0.77 23.32 -3.21
N GLN A 113 0.26 22.45 -4.10
CA GLN A 113 -1.16 22.09 -4.15
C GLN A 113 -1.58 21.10 -3.06
N ALA A 114 -0.62 20.31 -2.57
CA ALA A 114 -0.80 19.35 -1.50
C ALA A 114 0.00 19.75 -0.25
N LYS A 115 -0.55 19.44 0.93
CA LYS A 115 0.12 19.62 2.22
C LYS A 115 0.04 18.33 3.03
N ALA A 116 1.18 17.89 3.55
CA ALA A 116 1.22 16.81 4.52
C ALA A 116 0.56 17.26 5.83
N PHE A 117 -0.13 16.34 6.50
CA PHE A 117 -0.57 16.50 7.88
C PHE A 117 -0.46 15.17 8.63
N SER A 118 -0.55 15.22 9.95
CA SER A 118 -0.70 14.03 10.81
C SER A 118 -2.04 14.11 11.52
N ALA A 119 -2.80 13.00 11.51
CA ALA A 119 -4.03 12.84 12.27
C ALA A 119 -3.79 12.37 13.72
N GLY A 120 -2.53 12.19 14.11
CA GLY A 120 -2.12 11.67 15.42
C GLY A 120 -1.13 10.52 15.28
N ASN A 121 -1.00 9.74 16.34
CA ASN A 121 -0.13 8.56 16.35
C ASN A 121 -0.97 7.29 16.58
N SER A 122 -0.52 6.19 16.01
CA SER A 122 -1.04 4.86 16.34
C SER A 122 -0.66 4.46 17.78
N PHE A 123 -1.23 3.36 18.26
CA PHE A 123 -0.86 2.78 19.55
C PHE A 123 0.65 2.51 19.68
N GLN A 124 1.30 2.09 18.59
CA GLN A 124 2.74 1.83 18.54
C GLN A 124 3.58 3.08 18.21
N GLY A 125 2.98 4.28 18.30
CA GLY A 125 3.69 5.54 18.09
C GLY A 125 4.01 5.89 16.64
N ARG A 126 3.38 5.23 15.66
CA ARG A 126 3.58 5.55 14.23
C ARG A 126 2.69 6.73 13.83
N PRO A 127 3.18 7.72 13.07
CA PRO A 127 2.36 8.84 12.64
C PRO A 127 1.27 8.38 11.68
N GLN A 128 0.05 8.87 11.88
CA GLN A 128 -1.06 8.69 10.95
C GLN A 128 -0.98 9.80 9.90
N ALA A 129 -0.10 9.59 8.91
CA ALA A 129 0.17 10.56 7.86
C ALA A 129 -1.02 10.69 6.90
N GLY A 130 -1.27 11.91 6.42
CA GLY A 130 -2.27 12.19 5.41
C GLY A 130 -1.84 13.32 4.48
N ILE A 131 -2.50 13.42 3.34
CA ILE A 131 -2.32 14.49 2.36
C ILE A 131 -3.61 15.29 2.26
N ARG A 132 -3.49 16.61 2.34
CA ARG A 132 -4.57 17.56 2.08
C ARG A 132 -4.34 18.23 0.75
N PHE A 133 -5.33 18.16 -0.14
CA PHE A 133 -5.38 18.93 -1.37
C PHE A 133 -6.26 20.18 -1.19
N GLY A 134 -5.77 21.33 -1.66
CA GLY A 134 -6.54 22.58 -1.68
C GLY A 134 -6.69 23.31 -0.33
N THR A 135 -7.29 24.51 -0.41
CA THR A 135 -7.31 25.51 0.68
C THR A 135 -8.71 25.88 1.16
N GLY A 136 -9.76 25.28 0.61
CA GLY A 136 -11.16 25.59 0.95
C GLY A 136 -11.54 25.31 2.40
N LYS A 137 -12.67 25.88 2.83
CA LYS A 137 -13.24 25.73 4.20
C LYS A 137 -14.04 24.44 4.39
N LYS A 138 -14.48 23.82 3.30
CA LYS A 138 -15.21 22.54 3.30
C LYS A 138 -14.25 21.44 2.88
N HIS A 139 -14.32 20.31 3.56
CA HIS A 139 -13.42 19.19 3.35
C HIS A 139 -14.21 17.91 3.06
N ILE A 140 -13.63 17.06 2.21
CA ILE A 140 -14.03 15.68 2.02
C ILE A 140 -12.87 14.84 2.57
N VAL A 141 -13.19 13.86 3.41
CA VAL A 141 -12.20 12.95 3.98
C VAL A 141 -12.32 11.62 3.27
N LEU A 142 -11.21 11.15 2.71
CA LEU A 142 -11.06 9.81 2.16
C LEU A 142 -10.07 9.08 3.07
N HIS A 143 -10.42 7.89 3.54
CA HIS A 143 -9.52 7.04 4.32
C HIS A 143 -9.76 5.57 3.95
N GLY A 144 -8.69 4.78 4.00
CA GLY A 144 -8.71 3.34 3.76
C GLY A 144 -8.06 2.61 4.93
N THR A 145 -7.83 1.30 4.75
CA THR A 145 -7.01 0.46 5.65
C THR A 145 -7.38 0.50 7.14
N GLN A 146 -8.63 0.82 7.48
CA GLN A 146 -9.12 0.72 8.86
C GLN A 146 -8.97 -0.71 9.39
N HIS A 147 -9.09 -1.71 8.50
CA HIS A 147 -8.72 -3.09 8.76
C HIS A 147 -7.44 -3.44 8.00
N ALA A 148 -6.43 -3.93 8.73
CA ALA A 148 -5.11 -4.20 8.19
C ALA A 148 -5.05 -5.29 7.09
N ARG A 149 -6.09 -6.12 6.95
CA ARG A 149 -6.17 -7.20 5.93
C ARG A 149 -6.76 -6.74 4.58
N GLU A 150 -7.30 -5.53 4.51
CA GLU A 150 -7.97 -5.02 3.32
C GLU A 150 -6.97 -4.31 2.40
N TRP A 151 -5.95 -5.06 1.95
CA TRP A 151 -4.77 -4.50 1.26
C TRP A 151 -5.11 -3.78 -0.04
N ILE A 152 -6.15 -4.19 -0.76
CA ILE A 152 -6.60 -3.50 -1.99
C ILE A 152 -6.90 -2.01 -1.77
N THR A 153 -7.26 -1.62 -0.54
CA THR A 153 -7.55 -0.22 -0.22
C THR A 153 -6.30 0.67 -0.21
N THR A 154 -5.09 0.12 0.00
CA THR A 154 -3.85 0.91 -0.10
C THR A 154 -3.61 1.41 -1.51
N MET A 155 -3.94 0.59 -2.51
CA MET A 155 -3.76 0.92 -3.94
C MET A 155 -4.84 1.87 -4.47
N THR A 156 -5.97 2.00 -3.76
CA THR A 156 -7.14 2.76 -4.24
C THR A 156 -7.26 4.15 -3.60
N VAL A 157 -6.83 4.28 -2.35
CA VAL A 157 -6.97 5.55 -1.60
C VAL A 157 -5.80 6.50 -1.84
N GLU A 158 -4.62 5.96 -2.13
CA GLU A 158 -3.41 6.71 -2.49
C GLU A 158 -3.38 7.07 -3.97
#